data_AF-A0A1N7P0T0-F1
#
_entry.id   AF-A0A1N7P0T0-F1
#
_cell.length_a   1.000
_cell.length_b   1.000
_cell.length_c   1.000
_cell.angle_alpha   90.00
_cell.angle_beta   90.00
_cell.angle_gamma   90.00
#
_symmetry.space_group_name_H-M   'P 1'
#
loop_
_entity.id
_entity.type
_entity.pdbx_description
1 polymer ?
#
loop_
_entity_poly.entity_id
_entity_poly.type
_entity_poly.pdbx_seq_one_letter_code
_entity_poly.pdbx_strand_id
1 'polypeptide(L)'
;MGAVYNSLEGFIRQIIGWREFIHGMYLYKGRFSRTQNFFNFTRKIPKSFYDGTTGILPIDETIKKVLKTGYCHHIERLMVLGNFMLLCEFDPKEVYKWFMELFIDAYDWVMVPNIYGMSQFADGGTFATKPYLSGSNYLKKMSDYPSGDWEKIWDGLFWRFVGIQEEFFKKNQRVSMMHYSFQKMDEDKKKTHLINANKFLKSLDEV
;
A
#
# COMPACT_ATOMS: atom_id res chain seq x y z
N MET A 1 -17.81 31.34 11.87
CA MET A 1 -16.81 30.94 10.85
C MET A 1 -17.29 29.65 10.21
N GLY A 2 -17.67 29.69 8.92
CA GLY A 2 -18.00 28.48 8.17
C GLY A 2 -16.74 27.77 7.67
N ALA A 3 -16.80 26.45 7.49
CA ALA A 3 -15.72 25.71 6.86
C ALA A 3 -15.46 26.23 5.43
N VAL A 4 -14.19 26.29 5.02
CA VAL A 4 -13.82 26.68 3.65
C VAL A 4 -14.38 25.66 2.65
N TYR A 5 -14.86 26.13 1.51
CA TYR A 5 -15.60 25.31 0.54
C TYR A 5 -14.87 24.02 0.13
N ASN A 6 -13.56 24.09 -0.11
CA ASN A 6 -12.74 22.92 -0.47
C ASN A 6 -12.70 21.87 0.64
N SER A 7 -12.72 22.28 1.92
CA SER A 7 -12.77 21.35 3.06
C SER A 7 -14.14 20.70 3.17
N LEU A 8 -15.21 21.48 3.02
CA LEU A 8 -16.58 20.98 3.09
C LEU A 8 -16.89 20.00 1.95
N GLU A 9 -16.59 20.39 0.71
CA GLU A 9 -16.75 19.52 -0.46
C GLU A 9 -15.90 18.26 -0.32
N GLY A 10 -14.64 18.39 0.12
CA GLY A 10 -13.74 17.27 0.30
C GLY A 10 -14.27 16.23 1.30
N PHE A 11 -14.82 16.70 2.42
CA PHE A 11 -15.46 15.84 3.43
C PHE A 11 -16.70 15.16 2.88
N ILE A 12 -17.63 15.92 2.28
CA ILE A 12 -18.88 15.39 1.71
C ILE A 12 -18.57 14.34 0.65
N ARG A 13 -17.59 14.58 -0.23
CA ARG A 13 -17.15 13.64 -1.27
C ARG A 13 -16.63 12.32 -0.72
N GLN A 14 -16.05 12.28 0.48
CA GLN A 14 -15.65 10.99 1.08
C GLN A 14 -16.87 10.14 1.46
N ILE A 15 -17.97 10.78 1.86
CA ILE A 15 -19.18 10.09 2.30
C ILE A 15 -20.06 9.75 1.10
N ILE A 16 -20.64 10.75 0.43
CA ILE A 16 -21.60 10.49 -0.66
C ILE A 16 -20.92 10.05 -1.95
N GLY A 17 -19.61 10.28 -2.08
CA GLY A 17 -18.79 9.79 -3.18
C GLY A 17 -18.16 8.45 -2.83
N TRP A 18 -17.03 8.46 -2.13
CA TRP A 18 -16.24 7.25 -1.91
C TRP A 18 -16.96 6.15 -1.14
N ARG A 19 -17.60 6.44 -0.01
CA ARG A 19 -18.26 5.40 0.79
C ARG A 19 -19.40 4.73 0.01
N GLU A 20 -20.25 5.50 -0.66
CA GLU A 20 -21.33 4.95 -1.49
C GLU A 20 -20.80 4.25 -2.75
N PHE A 21 -19.76 4.79 -3.38
CA PHE A 21 -19.11 4.14 -4.52
C PHE A 21 -18.52 2.79 -4.14
N ILE A 22 -17.80 2.71 -3.01
CA ILE A 22 -17.23 1.46 -2.48
C ILE A 22 -18.33 0.45 -2.16
N HIS A 23 -19.44 0.90 -1.58
CA HIS A 23 -20.60 0.03 -1.37
C HIS A 23 -21.14 -0.54 -2.69
N GLY A 24 -21.32 0.30 -3.71
CA GLY A 24 -21.70 -0.15 -5.06
C GLY A 24 -20.68 -1.15 -5.64
N MET A 25 -19.39 -0.84 -5.56
CA MET A 25 -18.33 -1.75 -6.01
C MET A 25 -18.37 -3.10 -5.31
N TYR A 26 -18.68 -3.13 -4.01
CA TYR A 26 -18.85 -4.38 -3.29
C TYR A 26 -20.04 -5.19 -3.81
N LEU A 27 -21.20 -4.56 -4.04
CA LEU A 27 -22.39 -5.23 -4.57
C LEU A 27 -22.15 -5.84 -5.95
N TYR A 28 -21.49 -5.11 -6.86
CA TYR A 28 -21.32 -5.53 -8.25
C TYR A 28 -20.03 -6.31 -8.53
N LYS A 29 -18.97 -6.08 -7.75
CA LYS A 29 -17.62 -6.62 -7.99
C LYS A 29 -16.97 -7.22 -6.75
N GLY A 30 -17.59 -7.20 -5.56
CA GLY A 30 -16.98 -7.70 -4.33
C GLY A 30 -16.53 -9.15 -4.40
N ARG A 31 -17.35 -10.05 -4.98
CA ARG A 31 -16.95 -11.45 -5.22
C ARG A 31 -15.76 -11.56 -6.17
N PHE A 32 -15.76 -10.78 -7.25
CA PHE A 32 -14.66 -10.74 -8.20
C PHE A 32 -13.38 -10.28 -7.51
N SER A 33 -13.38 -9.09 -6.88
CA SER A 33 -12.19 -8.51 -6.25
C SER A 33 -11.59 -9.41 -5.18
N ARG A 34 -12.41 -10.08 -4.34
CA ARG A 34 -11.91 -10.98 -3.28
C ARG A 34 -11.16 -12.21 -3.80
N THR A 35 -11.47 -12.67 -5.01
CA THR A 35 -10.83 -13.84 -5.60
C THR A 35 -9.64 -13.50 -6.49
N GLN A 36 -9.39 -12.21 -6.75
CA GLN A 36 -8.29 -11.80 -7.60
C GLN A 36 -6.97 -11.70 -6.84
N ASN A 37 -5.89 -11.94 -7.57
CA ASN A 37 -4.52 -11.73 -7.15
C ASN A 37 -3.68 -11.41 -8.38
N PHE A 38 -3.87 -10.21 -8.94
CA PHE A 38 -3.32 -9.79 -10.23
C PHE A 38 -1.80 -10.01 -10.36
N PHE A 39 -1.04 -9.71 -9.30
CA PHE A 39 0.41 -9.90 -9.29
C PHE A 39 0.86 -11.28 -8.78
N ASN A 40 -0.09 -12.17 -8.44
CA ASN A 40 0.14 -13.53 -7.96
C ASN A 40 1.02 -13.61 -6.70
N PHE A 41 0.80 -12.70 -5.75
CA PHE A 41 1.53 -12.63 -4.49
C PHE A 41 1.07 -13.68 -3.49
N THR A 42 2.02 -14.34 -2.80
CA THR A 42 1.74 -15.47 -1.90
C THR A 42 2.36 -15.31 -0.51
N ARG A 43 3.14 -14.24 -0.27
CA ARG A 43 3.85 -14.05 0.99
C ARG A 43 2.89 -13.82 2.15
N LYS A 44 3.14 -14.47 3.29
CA LYS A 44 2.37 -14.30 4.52
C LYS A 44 2.81 -13.06 5.27
N ILE A 45 1.91 -12.48 6.07
CA ILE A 45 2.25 -11.35 6.94
C ILE A 45 2.91 -11.90 8.22
N PRO A 46 4.18 -11.59 8.50
CA PRO A 46 4.85 -12.09 9.69
C PRO A 46 4.37 -11.35 10.94
N LYS A 47 4.66 -11.94 12.11
CA LYS A 47 4.24 -11.40 13.42
C LYS A 47 4.70 -9.96 13.67
N SER A 48 5.83 -9.54 13.09
CA SER A 48 6.34 -8.17 13.22
C SER A 48 5.35 -7.08 12.77
N PHE A 49 4.45 -7.41 11.83
CA PHE A 49 3.38 -6.51 11.38
C PHE A 49 2.16 -6.49 12.34
N TYR A 50 2.07 -7.41 13.29
CA TYR A 50 1.09 -7.36 14.37
C TYR A 50 1.68 -6.71 15.63
N ASP A 51 2.99 -6.85 15.85
CA ASP A 51 3.67 -6.32 17.03
C ASP A 51 4.21 -4.88 16.83
N GLY A 52 4.34 -4.41 15.58
CA GLY A 52 4.94 -3.11 15.26
C GLY A 52 6.47 -3.10 15.48
N THR A 53 7.13 -4.17 15.04
CA THR A 53 8.56 -4.45 15.23
C THR A 53 9.28 -4.77 13.91
N THR A 54 8.80 -4.20 12.81
CA THR A 54 9.34 -4.40 11.45
C THR A 54 10.71 -3.75 11.24
N GLY A 55 11.10 -2.80 12.10
CA GLY A 55 12.31 -1.99 11.92
C GLY A 55 12.14 -0.86 10.90
N ILE A 56 10.92 -0.66 10.40
CA ILE A 56 10.55 0.40 9.46
C ILE A 56 9.74 1.43 10.23
N LEU A 57 10.38 2.51 10.62
CA LEU A 57 9.83 3.49 11.57
C LEU A 57 8.38 3.93 11.25
N PRO A 58 8.02 4.35 10.01
CA PRO A 58 6.64 4.72 9.70
C PRO A 58 5.63 3.60 9.88
N ILE A 59 6.03 2.35 9.61
CA ILE A 59 5.18 1.17 9.74
C ILE A 59 4.99 0.84 11.21
N ASP A 60 6.08 0.79 11.98
CA ASP A 60 6.05 0.46 13.40
C ASP A 60 5.23 1.47 14.20
N GLU A 61 5.38 2.76 13.94
CA GLU A 61 4.58 3.80 14.60
C GLU A 61 3.09 3.70 14.24
N THR A 62 2.78 3.47 12.95
CA THR A 62 1.39 3.35 12.50
C THR A 62 0.72 2.11 13.09
N ILE A 63 1.42 0.97 13.14
CA ILE A 63 0.89 -0.26 13.77
C ILE A 63 0.65 -0.03 15.25
N LYS A 64 1.63 0.53 15.99
CA LYS A 64 1.47 0.82 17.43
C LYS A 64 0.30 1.76 17.71
N LYS A 65 0.07 2.75 16.83
CA LYS A 65 -1.11 3.62 16.89
C LYS A 65 -2.40 2.81 16.73
N VAL A 66 -2.50 1.96 15.70
CA VAL A 66 -3.67 1.10 15.46
C VAL A 66 -3.91 0.14 16.62
N LEU A 67 -2.88 -0.50 17.17
CA LEU A 67 -3.03 -1.39 18.33
C LEU A 67 -3.60 -0.68 19.56
N LYS A 68 -3.26 0.60 19.74
CA LYS A 68 -3.74 1.41 20.87
C LYS A 68 -5.17 1.89 20.68
N THR A 69 -5.59 2.18 19.45
CA THR A 69 -6.84 2.93 19.18
C THR A 69 -7.86 2.20 18.31
N GLY A 70 -7.48 1.12 17.64
CA GLY A 70 -8.24 0.49 16.56
C GLY A 70 -8.40 1.38 15.32
N TYR A 71 -7.58 2.45 15.18
CA TYR A 71 -7.76 3.45 14.13
C TYR A 71 -6.46 4.13 13.67
N CYS A 72 -6.33 4.25 12.34
CA CYS A 72 -5.47 5.21 11.66
C CYS A 72 -6.24 5.83 10.47
N HIS A 73 -5.83 7.02 10.04
CA HIS A 73 -6.56 7.76 9.00
C HIS A 73 -6.27 7.24 7.59
N HIS A 74 -7.07 7.65 6.61
CA HIS A 74 -7.07 7.06 5.26
C HIS A 74 -5.68 7.01 4.59
N ILE A 75 -4.89 8.08 4.65
CA ILE A 75 -3.55 8.08 4.02
C ILE A 75 -2.54 7.16 4.74
N GLU A 76 -2.69 6.93 6.06
CA GLU A 76 -1.88 5.95 6.80
C GLU A 76 -2.24 4.53 6.33
N ARG A 77 -3.53 4.24 6.16
CA ARG A 77 -3.98 2.96 5.60
C ARG A 77 -3.47 2.75 4.18
N LEU A 78 -3.59 3.77 3.32
CA LEU A 78 -3.29 3.63 1.89
C LEU A 78 -1.79 3.71 1.59
N MET A 79 -1.14 4.81 1.99
CA MET A 79 0.22 5.14 1.53
C MET A 79 1.33 4.75 2.50
N VAL A 80 0.98 4.43 3.75
CA VAL A 80 1.94 3.89 4.74
C VAL A 80 1.81 2.37 4.77
N LEU A 81 0.74 1.83 5.36
CA LEU A 81 0.55 0.39 5.50
C LEU A 81 0.33 -0.31 4.16
N GLY A 82 -0.68 0.11 3.40
CA GLY A 82 -1.08 -0.53 2.15
C GLY A 82 0.01 -0.54 1.09
N ASN A 83 0.64 0.61 0.84
CA ASN A 83 1.79 0.75 -0.05
C ASN A 83 2.93 -0.19 0.37
N PHE A 84 3.31 -0.18 1.65
CA PHE A 84 4.43 -1.00 2.11
C PHE A 84 4.12 -2.51 2.04
N MET A 85 2.90 -2.92 2.41
CA MET A 85 2.44 -4.31 2.29
C MET A 85 2.39 -4.77 0.83
N LEU A 86 1.98 -3.90 -0.10
CA LEU A 86 2.02 -4.18 -1.53
C LEU A 86 3.46 -4.38 -2.02
N LEU A 87 4.38 -3.51 -1.60
CA LEU A 87 5.80 -3.60 -1.92
C LEU A 87 6.48 -4.83 -1.29
N CYS A 88 5.94 -5.35 -0.18
CA CYS A 88 6.37 -6.60 0.44
C CYS A 88 5.83 -7.85 -0.28
N GLU A 89 4.97 -7.68 -1.29
CA GLU A 89 4.40 -8.80 -2.07
C GLU A 89 3.58 -9.75 -1.17
N PHE A 90 2.86 -9.20 -0.18
CA PHE A 90 1.96 -9.98 0.65
C PHE A 90 0.73 -10.44 -0.13
N ASP A 91 0.25 -11.65 0.18
CA ASP A 91 -1.00 -12.18 -0.33
C ASP A 91 -2.13 -11.20 0.02
N PRO A 92 -2.91 -10.69 -0.97
CA PRO A 92 -4.00 -9.76 -0.72
C PRO A 92 -5.03 -10.27 0.30
N LYS A 93 -5.18 -11.59 0.46
CA LYS A 93 -6.03 -12.19 1.50
C LYS A 93 -5.49 -11.97 2.90
N GLU A 94 -4.17 -12.04 3.07
CA GLU A 94 -3.51 -11.75 4.35
C GLU A 94 -3.64 -10.27 4.68
N VAL A 95 -3.45 -9.38 3.70
CA VAL A 95 -3.64 -7.94 3.88
C VAL A 95 -5.08 -7.63 4.27
N TYR A 96 -6.06 -8.21 3.56
CA TYR A 96 -7.48 -8.07 3.90
C TYR A 96 -7.76 -8.53 5.32
N LYS A 97 -7.27 -9.72 5.71
CA LYS A 97 -7.44 -10.25 7.06
C LYS A 97 -6.85 -9.32 8.12
N TRP A 98 -5.63 -8.83 7.91
CA TRP A 98 -4.96 -7.91 8.83
C TRP A 98 -5.76 -6.63 9.06
N PHE A 99 -6.29 -6.02 8.00
CA PHE A 99 -7.16 -4.84 8.11
C PHE A 99 -8.52 -5.16 8.76
N MET A 100 -9.06 -6.36 8.55
CA MET A 100 -10.29 -6.79 9.21
C MET A 100 -10.10 -7.00 10.72
N GLU A 101 -8.93 -7.45 11.15
CA GLU A 101 -8.65 -7.76 12.55
C GLU A 101 -8.34 -6.53 13.40
N LEU A 102 -7.73 -5.49 12.82
CA LEU A 102 -7.14 -4.39 13.61
C LEU A 102 -7.91 -3.07 13.58
N PHE A 103 -8.94 -2.93 12.73
CA PHE A 103 -9.68 -1.66 12.60
C PHE A 103 -11.10 -1.78 13.16
N ILE A 104 -11.47 -0.81 13.99
CA ILE A 104 -12.80 -0.74 14.61
C ILE A 104 -13.93 -0.51 13.59
N ASP A 105 -13.60 0.05 12.42
CA ASP A 105 -14.52 0.32 11.32
C ASP A 105 -14.45 -0.71 10.19
N ALA A 106 -13.85 -1.88 10.46
CA ALA A 106 -13.74 -2.95 9.49
C ALA A 106 -15.03 -3.74 9.31
N TYR A 107 -15.70 -3.49 8.19
CA TYR A 107 -16.77 -4.32 7.68
C TYR A 107 -16.42 -4.83 6.29
N ASP A 108 -16.84 -6.05 5.99
CA ASP A 108 -16.50 -6.74 4.75
C ASP A 108 -16.81 -5.90 3.48
N TRP A 109 -18.00 -5.28 3.46
CA TRP A 109 -18.45 -4.50 2.31
C TRP A 109 -17.59 -3.26 2.03
N VAL A 110 -16.98 -2.67 3.06
CA VAL A 110 -16.10 -1.51 2.90
C VAL A 110 -14.65 -1.93 2.70
N MET A 111 -14.22 -3.02 3.33
CA MET A 111 -12.82 -3.47 3.27
C MET A 111 -12.49 -4.16 1.97
N VAL A 112 -13.39 -4.96 1.37
CA VAL A 112 -13.06 -5.69 0.14
C VAL A 112 -12.62 -4.76 -0.99
N PRO A 113 -13.39 -3.74 -1.41
CA PRO A 113 -12.96 -2.90 -2.53
C PRO A 113 -11.76 -2.02 -2.16
N ASN A 114 -11.68 -1.54 -0.92
CA ASN A 114 -10.56 -0.73 -0.47
C ASN A 114 -9.23 -1.52 -0.43
N ILE A 115 -9.24 -2.75 0.06
CA ILE A 115 -8.02 -3.56 0.15
C ILE A 115 -7.66 -4.17 -1.20
N TYR A 116 -8.55 -4.94 -1.80
CA TYR A 116 -8.24 -5.65 -3.05
C TYR A 116 -8.13 -4.71 -4.25
N GLY A 117 -8.94 -3.66 -4.33
CA GLY A 117 -8.93 -2.74 -5.47
C GLY A 117 -7.97 -1.57 -5.26
N MET A 118 -8.28 -0.71 -4.28
CA MET A 118 -7.55 0.55 -4.10
C MET A 118 -6.14 0.34 -3.56
N SER A 119 -5.97 -0.44 -2.49
CA SER A 119 -4.70 -0.55 -1.80
C SER A 119 -3.73 -1.50 -2.50
N GLN A 120 -4.16 -2.73 -2.79
CA GLN A 120 -3.29 -3.80 -3.28
C GLN A 120 -3.32 -3.98 -4.79
N PHE A 121 -4.24 -3.32 -5.50
CA PHE A 121 -4.42 -3.49 -6.95
C PHE A 121 -4.58 -4.96 -7.37
N ALA A 122 -5.04 -5.80 -6.45
CA ALA A 122 -5.19 -7.24 -6.60
C ALA A 122 -6.26 -7.59 -7.64
N ASP A 123 -7.24 -6.71 -7.85
CA ASP A 123 -8.30 -6.88 -8.86
C ASP A 123 -7.92 -6.41 -10.28
N GLY A 124 -6.66 -6.04 -10.49
CA GLY A 124 -6.14 -5.64 -11.81
C GLY A 124 -6.63 -4.28 -12.30
N GLY A 125 -7.25 -3.47 -11.43
CA GLY A 125 -7.66 -2.11 -11.74
C GLY A 125 -9.13 -2.00 -12.12
N THR A 126 -10.02 -2.61 -11.32
CA THR A 126 -11.47 -2.57 -11.59
C THR A 126 -12.03 -1.15 -11.50
N PHE A 127 -11.45 -0.31 -10.63
CA PHE A 127 -11.78 1.11 -10.52
C PHE A 127 -10.56 2.01 -10.25
N ALA A 128 -9.47 1.44 -9.73
CA ALA A 128 -8.19 2.12 -9.66
C ALA A 128 -7.46 1.97 -10.99
N THR A 129 -6.97 3.06 -11.59
CA THR A 129 -6.24 3.00 -12.88
C THR A 129 -4.74 2.78 -12.71
N LYS A 130 -4.24 2.91 -11.48
CA LYS A 130 -2.86 2.64 -11.09
C LYS A 130 -2.81 2.13 -9.63
N PRO A 131 -1.80 1.33 -9.26
CA PRO A 131 -1.53 1.02 -7.87
C PRO A 131 -1.08 2.27 -7.12
N TYR A 132 -1.51 2.39 -5.87
CA TYR A 132 -1.06 3.46 -4.96
C TYR A 132 0.23 3.03 -4.27
N LEU A 133 1.34 3.16 -4.99
CA LEU A 133 2.68 2.87 -4.50
C LEU A 133 3.62 4.05 -4.65
N SER A 134 4.59 4.13 -3.75
CA SER A 134 5.60 5.19 -3.73
C SER A 134 6.85 4.78 -2.93
N GLY A 135 7.98 5.39 -3.28
CA GLY A 135 9.20 5.35 -2.45
C GLY A 135 9.12 6.28 -1.23
N SER A 136 10.19 6.28 -0.44
CA SER A 136 10.32 7.00 0.84
C SER A 136 10.06 8.51 0.73
N ASN A 137 10.43 9.12 -0.41
CA ASN A 137 10.26 10.55 -0.67
C ASN A 137 8.81 11.03 -0.57
N TYR A 138 7.82 10.17 -0.85
CA TYR A 138 6.41 10.56 -0.65
C TYR A 138 6.13 10.78 0.84
N LEU A 139 6.54 9.84 1.70
CA LEU A 139 6.35 9.95 3.13
C LEU A 139 7.08 11.17 3.69
N LYS A 140 8.34 11.38 3.28
CA LYS A 140 9.14 12.56 3.70
C LYS A 140 8.51 13.91 3.35
N LYS A 141 7.67 13.98 2.29
CA LYS A 141 6.97 15.21 1.90
C LYS A 141 5.63 15.41 2.59
N MET A 142 4.98 14.31 2.98
CA MET A 142 3.60 14.32 3.47
C MET A 142 3.50 14.06 4.98
N SER A 143 4.64 13.97 5.67
CA SER A 143 4.73 13.69 7.11
C SER A 143 6.08 14.16 7.68
N ASP A 144 6.20 14.13 9.00
CA ASP A 144 7.36 14.61 9.74
C ASP A 144 8.33 13.48 10.17
N TYR A 145 8.33 12.33 9.49
CA TYR A 145 9.25 11.24 9.83
C TYR A 145 10.72 11.69 9.68
N PRO A 146 11.57 11.46 10.71
CA PRO A 146 12.99 11.75 10.61
C PRO A 146 13.64 10.85 9.56
N SER A 147 14.77 11.31 9.03
CA SER A 147 15.56 10.49 8.12
C SER A 147 16.18 9.29 8.83
N GLY A 148 16.32 8.18 8.12
CA GLY A 148 16.82 6.95 8.70
C GLY A 148 16.99 5.80 7.70
N ASP A 149 17.51 4.67 8.19
CA ASP A 149 17.80 3.51 7.34
C ASP A 149 16.55 2.88 6.70
N TRP A 150 15.37 3.14 7.26
CA TRP A 150 14.09 2.72 6.69
C TRP A 150 13.88 3.24 5.25
N GLU A 151 14.42 4.41 4.91
CA GLU A 151 14.30 5.00 3.57
C GLU A 151 14.96 4.10 2.51
N LYS A 152 16.15 3.56 2.82
CA LYS A 152 16.91 2.68 1.93
C LYS A 152 16.17 1.38 1.63
N ILE A 153 15.48 0.84 2.64
CA ILE A 153 14.67 -0.37 2.51
C ILE A 153 13.43 -0.07 1.68
N TRP A 154 12.70 1.00 2.00
CA TRP A 154 11.49 1.40 1.28
C TRP A 154 11.77 1.67 -0.20
N ASP A 155 12.80 2.44 -0.51
CA ASP A 155 13.19 2.74 -1.90
C ASP A 155 13.74 1.50 -2.60
N GLY A 156 14.45 0.63 -1.88
CA GLY A 156 14.83 -0.68 -2.38
C GLY A 156 13.62 -1.49 -2.83
N LEU A 157 12.64 -1.66 -1.96
CA LEU A 157 11.41 -2.39 -2.24
C LEU A 157 10.65 -1.77 -3.42
N PHE A 158 10.50 -0.45 -3.44
CA PHE A 158 9.84 0.29 -4.51
C PHE A 158 10.49 0.04 -5.88
N TRP A 159 11.80 0.24 -6.00
CA TRP A 159 12.47 0.06 -7.29
C TRP A 159 12.60 -1.40 -7.69
N ARG A 160 12.77 -2.32 -6.73
CA ARG A 160 12.69 -3.76 -7.01
C ARG A 160 11.31 -4.13 -7.57
N PHE A 161 10.23 -3.64 -6.97
CA PHE A 161 8.87 -3.90 -7.43
C PHE A 161 8.65 -3.40 -8.86
N VAL A 162 9.08 -2.18 -9.16
CA VAL A 162 9.03 -1.60 -10.53
C VAL A 162 9.84 -2.45 -11.52
N GLY A 163 11.02 -2.92 -11.12
CA GLY A 163 11.89 -3.76 -11.96
C GLY A 163 11.32 -5.16 -12.22
N ILE A 164 10.73 -5.81 -11.22
CA ILE A 164 10.16 -7.16 -11.37
C ILE A 164 8.85 -7.13 -12.15
N GLN A 165 7.99 -6.14 -11.88
CA GLN A 165 6.70 -5.97 -12.57
C GLN A 165 6.83 -5.16 -13.86
N GLU A 166 7.97 -5.28 -14.55
CA GLU A 166 8.34 -4.46 -15.72
C GLU A 166 7.23 -4.36 -16.76
N GLU A 167 6.67 -5.50 -17.17
CA GLU A 167 5.64 -5.57 -18.20
C GLU A 167 4.38 -4.78 -17.83
N PHE A 168 3.98 -4.81 -16.56
CA PHE A 168 2.85 -4.04 -16.06
C PHE A 168 3.16 -2.54 -16.13
N PHE A 169 4.29 -2.11 -15.57
CA PHE A 169 4.64 -0.69 -15.52
C PHE A 169 4.85 -0.12 -16.92
N LYS A 170 5.49 -0.86 -17.82
CA LYS A 170 5.72 -0.45 -19.20
C LYS A 170 4.41 -0.22 -19.97
N LYS A 171 3.39 -1.07 -19.78
CA LYS A 171 2.10 -0.98 -20.46
C LYS A 171 1.15 0.05 -19.84
N ASN A 172 1.23 0.31 -18.54
CA ASN A 172 0.32 1.24 -17.87
C ASN A 172 0.81 2.70 -18.02
N GLN A 173 0.11 3.49 -18.83
CA GLN A 173 0.45 4.89 -19.15
C GLN A 173 0.56 5.80 -17.92
N ARG A 174 -0.15 5.51 -16.82
CA ARG A 174 -0.11 6.33 -15.59
C ARG A 174 1.18 6.14 -14.80
N VAL A 175 1.88 5.02 -14.99
CA VAL A 175 3.06 4.64 -14.20
C VAL A 175 4.28 4.25 -15.06
N SER A 176 4.17 4.28 -16.39
CA SER A 176 5.25 3.94 -17.32
C SER A 176 6.52 4.74 -17.13
N MET A 177 6.40 6.00 -16.67
CA MET A 177 7.56 6.81 -16.31
C MET A 177 8.43 6.20 -15.22
N MET A 178 7.86 5.40 -14.30
CA MET A 178 8.62 4.68 -13.28
C MET A 178 9.50 3.61 -13.92
N HIS A 179 8.96 2.84 -14.88
CA HIS A 179 9.74 1.87 -15.65
C HIS A 179 10.92 2.55 -16.38
N TYR A 180 10.66 3.63 -17.13
CA TYR A 180 11.73 4.31 -17.85
C TYR A 180 12.77 4.97 -16.92
N SER A 181 12.34 5.44 -15.75
CA SER A 181 13.26 5.96 -14.74
C SER A 181 14.13 4.86 -14.14
N PHE A 182 13.56 3.69 -13.90
CA PHE A 182 14.31 2.52 -13.45
C PHE A 182 15.33 2.08 -14.51
N GLN A 183 14.95 2.02 -15.79
CA GLN A 183 15.87 1.64 -16.87
C GLN A 183 17.07 2.58 -17.01
N LYS A 184 16.86 3.89 -16.86
CA LYS A 184 17.92 4.92 -16.92
C LYS A 184 18.77 5.04 -15.65
N MET A 185 18.40 4.34 -14.59
CA MET A 185 19.14 4.39 -13.33
C MET A 185 20.54 3.79 -13.52
N ASP A 186 21.52 4.30 -12.79
CA ASP A 186 22.86 3.71 -12.74
C ASP A 186 22.81 2.26 -12.21
N GLU A 187 23.64 1.37 -12.77
CA GLU A 187 23.61 -0.06 -12.46
C GLU A 187 24.01 -0.37 -11.02
N ASP A 188 25.00 0.35 -10.45
CA ASP A 188 25.38 0.17 -9.04
C ASP A 188 24.27 0.63 -8.11
N LYS A 189 23.54 1.68 -8.49
CA LYS A 189 22.36 2.14 -7.76
C LYS A 189 21.21 1.12 -7.85
N LYS A 190 20.92 0.55 -9.02
CA LYS A 190 19.91 -0.53 -9.16
C LYS A 190 20.28 -1.71 -8.27
N LYS A 191 21.53 -2.15 -8.33
CA LYS A 191 22.06 -3.27 -7.52
C LYS A 191 21.89 -3.00 -6.03
N THR A 192 22.18 -1.78 -5.58
CA THR A 192 21.99 -1.37 -4.18
C THR A 192 20.52 -1.47 -3.75
N HIS A 193 19.59 -0.97 -4.56
CA HIS A 193 18.15 -1.08 -4.29
C HIS A 193 17.70 -2.55 -4.19
N LEU A 194 18.14 -3.39 -5.13
CA LEU A 194 17.82 -4.82 -5.14
C LEU A 194 18.38 -5.56 -3.91
N ILE A 195 19.62 -5.26 -3.50
CA ILE A 195 20.23 -5.85 -2.30
C ILE A 195 19.43 -5.47 -1.05
N ASN A 196 19.12 -4.19 -0.86
CA ASN A 196 18.38 -3.72 0.31
C ASN A 196 16.99 -4.37 0.39
N ALA A 197 16.28 -4.43 -0.75
CA ALA A 197 14.96 -5.02 -0.86
C ALA A 197 14.98 -6.52 -0.54
N ASN A 198 15.87 -7.28 -1.20
CA ASN A 198 15.93 -8.74 -1.03
C ASN A 198 16.39 -9.12 0.38
N LYS A 199 17.31 -8.34 0.98
CA LYS A 199 17.72 -8.55 2.37
C LYS A 199 16.53 -8.41 3.32
N PHE A 200 15.72 -7.36 3.15
CA PHE A 200 14.53 -7.15 3.98
C PHE A 200 13.48 -8.24 3.75
N LEU A 201 13.12 -8.54 2.50
CA LEU A 201 12.14 -9.59 2.19
C LEU A 201 12.55 -10.96 2.75
N LYS A 202 13.83 -11.32 2.64
CA LYS A 202 14.35 -12.57 3.23
C LYS A 202 14.15 -12.60 4.74
N SER A 203 14.39 -11.47 5.44
CA SER A 203 14.17 -11.39 6.88
C SER A 203 12.70 -11.53 7.30
N LEU A 204 11.74 -11.31 6.38
CA LEU A 204 10.32 -11.57 6.64
C LEU A 204 9.96 -13.06 6.54
N ASP A 205 10.72 -13.85 5.78
CA ASP A 205 10.47 -15.28 5.53
C ASP A 205 11.14 -16.20 6.56
N GLU A 206 12.12 -15.69 7.29
CA GLU A 206 12.90 -16.44 8.29
C GLU A 206 12.20 -16.52 9.67
N VAL A 207 10.98 -15.98 9.80
CA VAL A 207 10.24 -15.78 11.07
C VAL A 207 8.93 -16.55 11.09
#